data_AF-A0A3D4R8R7-F1
#
_entry.id   AF-A0A3D4R8R7-F1
#
_cell.length_a   1.000
_cell.length_b   1.000
_cell.length_c   1.000
_cell.angle_alpha   90.00
_cell.angle_beta   90.00
_cell.angle_gamma   90.00
#
_symmetry.space_group_name_H-M   'P 1'
#
loop_
_entity.id
_entity.type
_entity.pdbx_description
1 polymer ?
#
loop_
_entity_poly.entity_id
_entity_poly.type
_entity_poly.pdbx_seq_one_letter_code
_entity_poly.pdbx_strand_id
1 'polypeptide(L)'
;MSYKEKLKRKMQQEAAVTAEEERLRFEADVKRMQEQRENETKLARETAEKETKRRSLRSEILTTSGVLNEMKNLGNELLEGNVKKWVFGVNESAGEARLVWGSRFLFSSDTLQIDYQRSFFGLGDGKKDCSYIKVTVSAEDLSLNINGINLSQNEWRNRDLVQNVLLEAYRNPQRLAVREYRYSSGSSSSSSSSTSDECCHQ
;
A
#
# COMPACT_ATOMS: atom_id res chain seq x y z
N MET A 1 -68.94 22.53 -27.14
CA MET A 1 -67.51 22.13 -27.24
C MET A 1 -67.37 21.01 -28.24
N SER A 2 -66.51 21.22 -29.25
CA SER A 2 -66.22 20.26 -30.33
C SER A 2 -65.30 19.14 -29.86
N TYR A 3 -65.42 17.94 -30.45
CA TYR A 3 -64.54 16.80 -30.16
C TYR A 3 -63.05 17.14 -30.34
N LYS A 4 -62.72 17.97 -31.34
CA LYS A 4 -61.35 18.45 -31.59
C LYS A 4 -60.79 19.28 -30.43
N GLU A 5 -61.64 20.11 -29.79
CA GLU A 5 -61.23 20.92 -28.64
C GLU A 5 -60.98 20.07 -27.39
N LYS A 6 -61.81 19.03 -27.19
CA LYS A 6 -61.62 18.06 -26.10
C LYS A 6 -60.32 17.27 -26.27
N LEU A 7 -60.01 16.81 -27.48
CA LEU A 7 -58.78 16.08 -27.78
C LEU A 7 -57.52 16.94 -27.57
N LYS A 8 -57.56 18.20 -28.04
CA LYS A 8 -56.46 19.15 -27.84
C LYS A 8 -56.20 19.43 -26.35
N ARG A 9 -57.26 19.61 -25.55
CA ARG A 9 -57.12 19.78 -24.09
C ARG A 9 -56.53 18.55 -23.41
N LYS A 10 -56.95 17.35 -23.83
CA LYS A 10 -56.42 16.10 -23.29
C LYS A 10 -54.93 15.94 -23.57
N MET A 11 -54.49 16.20 -24.80
CA MET A 11 -53.07 16.18 -25.17
C MET A 11 -52.24 17.22 -24.41
N GLN A 12 -52.79 18.41 -24.16
CA GLN A 12 -52.11 19.46 -23.38
C GLN A 12 -51.97 19.07 -21.90
N GLN A 13 -52.99 18.42 -21.33
CA GLN A 13 -52.92 17.89 -19.97
C GLN A 13 -51.93 16.73 -19.86
N GLU A 14 -51.95 15.79 -20.80
CA GLU A 14 -50.99 14.68 -20.86
C GLU A 14 -49.55 15.20 -20.98
N ALA A 15 -49.31 16.20 -21.86
CA ALA A 15 -47.99 16.83 -22.01
C ALA A 15 -47.53 17.57 -20.73
N ALA A 16 -48.45 18.25 -20.03
CA ALA A 16 -48.14 18.93 -18.78
C ALA A 16 -47.79 17.93 -17.66
N VAL A 17 -48.53 16.81 -17.57
CA VAL A 17 -48.26 15.73 -16.60
C VAL A 17 -46.91 15.09 -16.88
N THR A 18 -46.59 14.76 -18.14
CA THR A 18 -45.27 14.19 -18.47
C THR A 18 -44.11 15.15 -18.17
N ALA A 19 -44.27 16.45 -18.43
CA ALA A 19 -43.24 17.44 -18.12
C ALA A 19 -43.03 17.61 -16.60
N GLU A 20 -44.11 17.51 -15.82
CA GLU A 20 -44.03 17.54 -14.35
C GLU A 20 -43.35 16.28 -13.80
N GLU A 21 -43.68 15.09 -14.34
CA GLU A 21 -43.02 13.83 -13.97
C GLU A 21 -41.52 13.84 -14.30
N GLU A 22 -41.13 14.33 -15.48
CA GLU A 22 -39.72 14.46 -15.87
C GLU A 22 -38.95 15.42 -14.94
N ARG A 23 -39.58 16.54 -14.57
CA ARG A 23 -38.99 17.49 -13.63
C ARG A 23 -38.80 16.87 -12.25
N LEU A 24 -39.79 16.14 -11.72
CA LEU A 24 -39.69 15.47 -10.43
C LEU A 24 -38.59 14.40 -10.43
N ARG A 25 -38.43 13.64 -11.53
CA ARG A 25 -37.34 12.68 -11.67
C ARG A 25 -35.97 13.36 -11.68
N PHE A 26 -35.84 14.45 -12.43
CA PHE A 26 -34.60 15.23 -12.46
C PHE A 26 -34.25 15.81 -11.08
N GLU A 27 -35.22 16.39 -10.38
CA GLU A 27 -35.01 16.90 -9.00
C GLU A 27 -34.60 15.76 -8.04
N ALA A 28 -35.22 14.58 -8.14
CA ALA A 28 -34.85 13.42 -7.35
C ALA A 28 -33.44 12.91 -7.67
N ASP A 29 -33.05 12.88 -8.94
CA ASP A 29 -31.70 12.47 -9.37
C ASP A 29 -30.62 13.45 -8.93
N VAL A 30 -30.88 14.76 -9.03
CA VAL A 30 -29.98 15.80 -8.52
C VAL A 30 -29.80 15.66 -7.01
N LYS A 31 -30.90 15.46 -6.26
CA LYS A 31 -30.84 15.26 -4.82
C LYS A 31 -30.05 14.00 -4.45
N ARG A 32 -30.28 12.88 -5.15
CA ARG A 32 -29.53 11.63 -4.96
C ARG A 32 -28.03 11.81 -5.24
N MET A 33 -27.67 12.52 -6.30
CA MET A 33 -26.27 12.83 -6.62
C MET A 33 -25.61 13.72 -5.57
N GLN A 34 -26.34 14.69 -5.01
CA GLN A 34 -25.86 15.52 -3.91
C GLN A 34 -25.62 14.70 -2.65
N GLU A 35 -26.59 13.86 -2.26
CA GLU A 35 -26.47 12.95 -1.10
C GLU A 35 -25.28 11.99 -1.24
N GLN A 36 -25.07 11.42 -2.44
CA GLN A 36 -23.91 10.56 -2.72
C GLN A 36 -22.58 11.30 -2.53
N ARG A 37 -22.44 12.51 -3.10
CA ARG A 37 -21.21 13.32 -2.97
C ARG A 37 -20.94 13.71 -1.53
N GLU A 38 -21.98 14.07 -0.77
CA GLU A 38 -21.84 14.38 0.66
C GLU A 38 -21.37 13.16 1.46
N ASN A 39 -21.92 11.98 1.17
CA ASN A 39 -21.53 10.74 1.83
C ASN A 39 -20.09 10.33 1.47
N GLU A 40 -19.70 10.43 0.21
CA GLU A 40 -18.32 10.18 -0.24
C GLU A 40 -17.34 11.15 0.45
N THR A 41 -17.71 12.43 0.56
CA THR A 41 -16.86 13.43 1.22
C THR A 41 -16.74 13.17 2.72
N LYS A 42 -17.82 12.78 3.39
CA LYS A 42 -17.78 12.39 4.81
C LYS A 42 -16.91 11.17 5.02
N LEU A 43 -17.09 10.12 4.21
CA LEU A 43 -16.28 8.90 4.28
C LEU A 43 -14.79 9.19 4.00
N ALA A 44 -14.48 10.04 3.02
CA ALA A 44 -13.12 10.46 2.72
C ALA A 44 -12.46 11.20 3.91
N ARG A 45 -13.23 12.06 4.61
CA ARG A 45 -12.74 12.75 5.81
C ARG A 45 -12.51 11.78 6.96
N GLU A 46 -13.46 10.90 7.26
CA GLU A 46 -13.32 9.92 8.33
C GLU A 46 -12.15 8.96 8.10
N THR A 47 -11.95 8.51 6.87
CA THR A 47 -10.82 7.64 6.51
C THR A 47 -9.49 8.38 6.60
N ALA A 48 -9.43 9.64 6.16
CA ALA A 48 -8.25 10.49 6.33
C ALA A 48 -7.90 10.70 7.81
N GLU A 49 -8.89 10.99 8.67
CA GLU A 49 -8.68 11.16 10.12
C GLU A 49 -8.24 9.87 10.83
N LYS A 50 -8.79 8.72 10.44
CA LYS A 50 -8.33 7.43 10.96
C LYS A 50 -6.90 7.15 10.56
N GLU A 51 -6.55 7.42 9.30
CA GLU A 51 -5.20 7.20 8.80
C GLU A 51 -4.17 8.16 9.44
N THR A 52 -4.51 9.43 9.69
CA THR A 52 -3.60 10.34 10.42
C THR A 52 -3.33 9.86 11.84
N LYS A 53 -4.34 9.37 12.55
CA LYS A 53 -4.18 8.75 13.88
C LYS A 53 -3.28 7.51 13.82
N ARG A 54 -3.50 6.63 12.84
CA ARG A 54 -2.67 5.43 12.64
C ARG A 54 -1.21 5.78 12.35
N ARG A 55 -0.96 6.76 11.48
CA ARG A 55 0.40 7.25 11.18
C ARG A 55 1.10 7.80 12.41
N SER A 56 0.40 8.63 13.19
CA SER A 56 0.93 9.16 14.45
C SER A 56 1.34 8.04 15.41
N LEU A 57 0.48 7.02 15.56
CA LEU A 57 0.73 5.89 16.46
C LEU A 57 1.89 5.02 15.98
N ARG A 58 2.01 4.78 14.66
CA ARG A 58 3.16 4.08 14.08
C ARG A 58 4.47 4.78 14.38
N SER A 59 4.50 6.09 14.17
CA SER A 59 5.66 6.94 14.45
C SER A 59 6.02 6.94 15.93
N GLU A 60 5.02 7.00 16.81
CA GLU A 60 5.22 6.93 18.26
C GLU A 60 5.83 5.58 18.67
N ILE A 61 5.31 4.45 18.19
CA ILE A 61 5.84 3.12 18.54
C ILE A 61 7.28 2.96 18.03
N LEU A 62 7.58 3.36 16.79
CA LEU A 62 8.95 3.28 16.24
C LEU A 62 9.94 4.09 17.08
N THR A 63 9.57 5.29 17.50
CA THR A 63 10.46 6.18 18.26
C THR A 63 10.61 5.74 19.72
N THR A 64 9.50 5.40 20.38
CA THR A 64 9.48 5.06 21.81
C THR A 64 10.03 3.67 22.11
N SER A 65 9.92 2.71 21.19
CA SER A 65 10.51 1.38 21.36
C SER A 65 12.05 1.37 21.40
N GLY A 66 12.69 2.47 20.98
CA GLY A 66 14.15 2.56 20.89
C GLY A 66 14.76 1.74 19.73
N VAL A 67 13.94 1.03 18.95
CA VAL A 67 14.39 0.15 17.86
C VAL A 67 15.23 0.91 16.82
N LEU A 68 14.91 2.17 16.53
CA LEU A 68 15.65 2.99 15.59
C LEU A 68 17.08 3.27 16.06
N ASN A 69 17.26 3.50 17.37
CA ASN A 69 18.58 3.75 17.94
C ASN A 69 19.39 2.46 17.96
N GLU A 70 18.79 1.33 18.34
CA GLU A 70 19.47 0.04 18.34
C GLU A 70 19.87 -0.41 16.92
N MET A 71 19.02 -0.17 15.90
CA MET A 71 19.39 -0.43 14.51
C MET A 71 20.55 0.45 14.03
N LYS A 72 20.61 1.72 14.44
CA LYS A 72 21.76 2.59 14.15
C LYS A 72 23.03 2.09 14.84
N ASN A 73 22.92 1.65 16.10
CA ASN A 73 24.04 1.08 16.84
C ASN A 73 24.59 -0.18 16.15
N LEU A 74 23.72 -1.09 15.69
CA LEU A 74 24.17 -2.24 14.87
C LEU A 74 24.93 -1.80 13.61
N GLY A 75 24.45 -0.74 12.94
CA GLY A 75 25.13 -0.15 11.78
C GLY A 75 26.54 0.32 12.11
N ASN A 76 26.69 1.12 13.16
CA ASN A 76 27.96 1.74 13.53
C ASN A 76 28.93 0.76 14.20
N GLU A 77 28.45 -0.15 15.04
CA GLU A 77 29.32 -1.02 15.84
C GLU A 77 29.67 -2.34 15.15
N LEU A 78 28.74 -2.91 14.37
CA LEU A 78 28.91 -4.24 13.78
C LEU A 78 29.11 -4.21 12.27
N LEU A 79 28.50 -3.26 11.55
CA LEU A 79 28.59 -3.22 10.08
C LEU A 79 29.71 -2.30 9.60
N GLU A 80 29.91 -1.16 10.24
CA GLU A 80 30.97 -0.22 9.89
C GLU A 80 32.35 -0.88 9.93
N GLY A 81 33.13 -0.74 8.84
CA GLY A 81 34.42 -1.41 8.68
C GLY A 81 34.37 -2.90 8.32
N ASN A 82 33.27 -3.60 8.64
CA ASN A 82 33.13 -5.04 8.39
C ASN A 82 32.42 -5.38 7.08
N VAL A 83 31.60 -4.47 6.55
CA VAL A 83 30.88 -4.65 5.27
C VAL A 83 31.18 -3.53 4.29
N LYS A 84 31.13 -3.85 2.99
CA LYS A 84 31.45 -2.90 1.92
C LYS A 84 30.49 -1.70 1.89
N LYS A 85 29.20 -1.95 2.13
CA LYS A 85 28.14 -0.95 2.10
C LYS A 85 27.02 -1.33 3.05
N TRP A 86 26.54 -0.36 3.80
CA TRP A 86 25.31 -0.47 4.58
C TRP A 86 24.52 0.84 4.50
N VAL A 87 23.20 0.75 4.69
CA VAL A 87 22.28 1.90 4.69
C VAL A 87 21.18 1.64 5.72
N PHE A 88 20.79 2.68 6.45
CA PHE A 88 19.63 2.68 7.33
C PHE A 88 18.58 3.65 6.78
N GLY A 89 17.34 3.19 6.64
CA GLY A 89 16.22 4.00 6.19
C GLY A 89 14.99 3.82 7.07
N VAL A 90 14.20 4.89 7.19
CA VAL A 90 13.00 4.94 8.02
C VAL A 90 11.89 5.60 7.24
N ASN A 91 10.70 5.00 7.26
CA ASN A 91 9.45 5.59 6.80
C ASN A 91 8.48 5.61 7.98
N GLU A 92 8.51 6.70 8.74
CA GLU A 92 7.71 6.86 9.97
C GLU A 92 6.21 6.80 9.70
N SER A 93 5.76 7.34 8.55
CA SER A 93 4.35 7.31 8.14
C SER A 93 3.86 5.89 7.90
N ALA A 94 4.68 5.05 7.26
CA ALA A 94 4.39 3.64 7.05
C ALA A 94 4.63 2.78 8.30
N GLY A 95 5.32 3.32 9.32
CA GLY A 95 5.73 2.54 10.49
C GLY A 95 6.78 1.49 10.13
N GLU A 96 7.64 1.78 9.15
CA GLU A 96 8.66 0.85 8.68
C GLU A 96 10.08 1.41 8.88
N ALA A 97 11.02 0.55 9.23
CA ALA A 97 12.46 0.85 9.20
C ALA A 97 13.22 -0.34 8.61
N ARG A 98 14.33 -0.05 7.92
CA ARG A 98 15.21 -1.07 7.33
C ARG A 98 16.68 -0.75 7.55
N LEU A 99 17.44 -1.76 7.95
CA LEU A 99 18.89 -1.75 7.92
C LEU A 99 19.34 -2.75 6.86
N VAL A 100 20.05 -2.28 5.84
CA VAL A 100 20.42 -3.07 4.66
C VAL A 100 21.94 -3.03 4.52
N TRP A 101 22.56 -4.17 4.27
CA TRP A 101 24.01 -4.25 4.05
C TRP A 101 24.38 -5.31 3.02
N GLY A 102 25.54 -5.15 2.42
CA GLY A 102 26.04 -6.05 1.40
C GLY A 102 26.99 -5.35 0.43
N SER A 103 27.10 -5.88 -0.77
CA SER A 103 28.09 -5.41 -1.76
C SER A 103 27.47 -4.76 -2.99
N ARG A 104 26.27 -5.19 -3.40
CA ARG A 104 25.63 -4.78 -4.66
C ARG A 104 24.12 -4.58 -4.50
N PHE A 105 23.74 -3.43 -3.96
CA PHE A 105 22.33 -3.05 -3.85
C PHE A 105 22.13 -1.54 -4.06
N LEU A 106 20.96 -1.20 -4.60
CA LEU A 106 20.38 0.14 -4.59
C LEU A 106 19.34 0.19 -3.49
N PHE A 107 19.24 1.32 -2.81
CA PHE A 107 18.27 1.54 -1.74
C PHE A 107 17.57 2.87 -1.98
N SER A 108 16.24 2.83 -2.01
CA SER A 108 15.40 4.02 -2.03
C SER A 108 15.00 4.34 -0.59
N SER A 109 15.45 5.49 -0.06
CA SER A 109 15.07 5.93 1.29
C SER A 109 13.57 6.18 1.43
N ASP A 110 12.93 6.63 0.35
CA ASP A 110 11.54 7.10 0.39
C ASP A 110 10.57 5.91 0.42
N THR A 111 10.85 4.89 -0.39
CA THR A 111 10.03 3.68 -0.51
C THR A 111 10.56 2.50 0.31
N LEU A 112 11.74 2.66 0.93
CA LEU A 112 12.52 1.59 1.57
C LEU A 112 12.77 0.37 0.66
N GLN A 113 12.65 0.54 -0.66
CA GLN A 113 12.85 -0.53 -1.63
C GLN A 113 14.33 -0.82 -1.81
N ILE A 114 14.64 -2.12 -1.93
CA ILE A 114 15.98 -2.63 -2.14
C ILE A 114 16.00 -3.27 -3.53
N ASP A 115 16.83 -2.71 -4.40
CA ASP A 115 17.01 -3.20 -5.76
C ASP A 115 18.44 -3.69 -6.00
N TYR A 116 18.62 -4.47 -7.05
CA TYR A 116 19.94 -4.97 -7.41
C TYR A 116 20.70 -3.96 -8.26
N GLN A 117 21.93 -3.63 -7.85
CA GLN A 117 22.82 -2.82 -8.68
C GLN A 117 23.43 -3.69 -9.78
N ARG A 118 22.91 -3.58 -11.01
CA ARG A 118 23.44 -4.30 -12.18
C ARG A 118 24.85 -3.81 -12.53
N SER A 119 25.74 -4.74 -12.90
CA SER A 119 27.08 -4.41 -13.39
C SER A 119 26.98 -3.86 -14.83
N PHE A 120 27.63 -2.74 -15.11
CA PHE A 120 27.61 -2.07 -16.41
C PHE A 120 28.29 -2.89 -17.53
N PHE A 121 29.19 -3.82 -17.18
CA PHE A 121 30.00 -4.58 -18.15
C PHE A 121 29.43 -5.94 -18.55
N GLY A 122 28.16 -6.24 -18.28
CA GLY A 122 27.45 -7.42 -18.82
C GLY A 122 27.96 -8.81 -18.37
N LEU A 123 29.08 -8.90 -17.65
CA LEU A 123 29.61 -10.15 -17.11
C LEU A 123 29.04 -10.40 -15.71
N GLY A 124 27.89 -11.07 -15.71
CA GLY A 124 27.29 -11.73 -14.56
C GLY A 124 26.15 -10.96 -13.91
N ASP A 125 25.00 -11.63 -13.80
CA ASP A 125 24.14 -11.49 -12.63
C ASP A 125 25.00 -11.81 -11.41
N GLY A 126 25.71 -10.80 -10.89
CA GLY A 126 26.44 -10.97 -9.65
C GLY A 126 25.47 -11.53 -8.60
N LYS A 127 25.95 -12.39 -7.72
CA LYS A 127 25.11 -12.94 -6.65
C LYS A 127 24.39 -11.77 -5.96
N LYS A 128 23.05 -11.86 -5.85
CA LYS A 128 22.25 -10.93 -5.06
C LYS A 128 22.78 -11.02 -3.62
N ASP A 129 23.59 -10.04 -3.25
CA ASP A 129 24.39 -10.06 -2.04
C ASP A 129 24.05 -8.84 -1.22
N CYS A 130 22.81 -8.86 -0.72
CA CYS A 130 22.37 -7.97 0.34
C CYS A 130 21.56 -8.74 1.37
N SER A 131 21.84 -8.42 2.61
CA SER A 131 21.13 -8.84 3.81
C SER A 131 20.43 -7.63 4.38
N TYR A 132 19.29 -7.83 5.03
CA TYR A 132 18.58 -6.75 5.69
C TYR A 132 17.81 -7.20 6.92
N ILE A 133 17.56 -6.23 7.79
CA ILE A 133 16.58 -6.32 8.88
C ILE A 133 15.43 -5.40 8.50
N LYS A 134 14.21 -5.93 8.52
CA LYS A 134 12.96 -5.19 8.33
C LYS A 134 12.24 -5.09 9.67
N VAL A 135 11.86 -3.88 10.02
CA VAL A 135 11.00 -3.58 11.16
C VAL A 135 9.71 -2.97 10.66
N THR A 136 8.56 -3.46 11.15
CA THR A 136 7.24 -2.91 10.81
C THR A 136 6.36 -2.79 12.04
N VAL A 137 5.57 -1.72 12.15
CA VAL A 137 4.64 -1.50 13.25
C VAL A 137 3.20 -1.81 12.83
N SER A 138 2.51 -2.63 13.62
CA SER A 138 1.05 -2.75 13.57
C SER A 138 0.43 -1.74 14.54
N ALA A 139 -0.22 -0.70 14.00
CA ALA A 139 -1.00 0.25 14.79
C ALA A 139 -2.28 -0.36 15.37
N GLU A 140 -2.81 -1.43 14.77
CA GLU A 140 -4.02 -2.11 15.24
C GLU A 140 -3.72 -2.93 16.50
N ASP A 141 -2.62 -3.68 16.47
CA ASP A 141 -2.25 -4.60 17.56
C ASP A 141 -1.28 -3.96 18.57
N LEU A 142 -0.89 -2.70 18.35
CA LEU A 142 0.17 -2.02 19.10
C LEU A 142 1.45 -2.88 19.19
N SER A 143 1.87 -3.44 18.06
CA SER A 143 2.97 -4.41 18.01
C SER A 143 4.10 -3.95 17.08
N LEU A 144 5.30 -4.45 17.38
CA LEU A 144 6.52 -4.23 16.61
C LEU A 144 6.99 -5.56 16.04
N ASN A 145 7.05 -5.69 14.71
CA ASN A 145 7.59 -6.86 14.04
C ASN A 145 9.04 -6.62 13.63
N ILE A 146 9.94 -7.54 13.94
CA ILE A 146 11.35 -7.52 13.53
C ILE A 146 11.64 -8.81 12.78
N ASN A 147 11.85 -8.74 11.45
CA ASN A 147 12.11 -9.89 10.58
C ASN A 147 11.10 -11.06 10.70
N GLY A 148 9.86 -10.79 11.10
CA GLY A 148 8.81 -11.79 11.31
C GLY A 148 8.52 -12.10 12.79
N ILE A 149 9.40 -11.71 13.72
CA ILE A 149 9.18 -11.85 15.16
C ILE A 149 8.30 -10.70 15.64
N ASN A 150 7.09 -11.02 16.11
CA ASN A 150 6.16 -10.04 16.65
C ASN A 150 6.39 -9.82 18.14
N LEU A 151 6.63 -8.57 18.52
CA LEU A 151 6.69 -8.11 19.90
C LEU A 151 5.41 -7.35 20.23
N SER A 152 4.71 -7.78 21.27
CA SER A 152 3.55 -7.10 21.83
C SER A 152 3.94 -5.80 22.56
N GLN A 153 2.94 -5.01 22.96
CA GLN A 153 3.13 -3.71 23.59
C GLN A 153 4.11 -3.71 24.77
N ASN A 154 4.04 -4.71 25.64
CA ASN A 154 4.91 -4.78 26.81
C ASN A 154 6.33 -5.25 26.45
N GLU A 155 6.46 -6.01 25.36
CA GLU A 155 7.74 -6.59 24.92
C GLU A 155 8.59 -5.56 24.19
N TRP A 156 8.02 -4.78 23.26
CA TRP A 156 8.80 -3.75 22.56
C TRP A 156 9.14 -2.53 23.43
N ARG A 157 8.49 -2.39 24.59
CA ARG A 157 8.87 -1.42 25.63
C ARG A 157 10.10 -1.87 26.42
N ASN A 158 10.43 -3.15 26.40
CA ASN A 158 11.64 -3.67 27.02
C ASN A 158 12.81 -3.54 26.04
N ARG A 159 13.65 -2.53 26.28
CA ARG A 159 14.78 -2.21 25.40
C ARG A 159 15.78 -3.35 25.25
N ASP A 160 16.04 -4.10 26.33
CA ASP A 160 16.97 -5.23 26.30
C ASP A 160 16.43 -6.36 25.42
N LEU A 161 15.12 -6.60 25.48
CA LEU A 161 14.46 -7.58 24.62
C LEU A 161 14.53 -7.15 23.15
N VAL A 162 14.22 -5.88 22.85
CA VAL A 162 14.32 -5.33 21.48
C VAL A 162 15.75 -5.48 20.95
N GLN A 163 16.76 -5.14 21.76
CA GLN A 163 18.16 -5.29 21.38
C GLN A 163 18.53 -6.75 21.11
N ASN A 164 18.11 -7.68 21.96
CA ASN A 164 18.37 -9.11 21.78
C ASN A 164 17.73 -9.64 20.48
N VAL A 165 16.48 -9.27 20.20
CA VAL A 165 15.77 -9.66 18.98
C VAL A 165 16.42 -9.05 17.74
N LEU A 166 16.90 -7.81 17.81
CA LEU A 166 17.66 -7.18 16.73
C LEU A 166 19.01 -7.86 16.47
N LEU A 167 19.73 -8.25 17.53
CA LEU A 167 20.98 -9.01 17.41
C LEU A 167 20.75 -10.40 16.82
N GLU A 168 19.65 -11.06 17.17
CA GLU A 168 19.22 -12.31 16.54
C GLU A 168 18.90 -12.09 15.05
N ALA A 169 18.15 -11.04 14.72
CA ALA A 169 17.84 -10.66 13.35
C ALA A 169 19.10 -10.30 12.53
N TYR A 170 20.14 -9.76 13.18
CA TYR A 170 21.45 -9.53 12.55
C TYR A 170 22.17 -10.85 12.24
N ARG A 171 22.11 -11.83 13.13
CA ARG A 171 22.69 -13.17 12.91
C ARG A 171 21.95 -13.95 11.83
N ASN A 172 20.63 -13.77 11.74
CA ASN A 172 19.75 -14.41 10.76
C ASN A 172 19.02 -13.36 9.90
N PRO A 173 19.74 -12.61 9.05
CA PRO A 173 19.13 -11.52 8.30
C PRO A 173 18.28 -12.05 7.15
N GLN A 174 17.28 -11.28 6.76
CA GLN A 174 16.56 -11.55 5.52
C GLN A 174 17.51 -11.33 4.35
N ARG A 175 17.48 -12.24 3.37
CA ARG A 175 18.27 -12.12 2.14
C ARG A 175 17.33 -11.85 0.98
N LEU A 176 17.69 -10.90 0.14
CA LEU A 176 16.91 -10.57 -1.07
C LEU A 176 16.97 -11.75 -2.05
N ALA A 177 16.03 -12.68 -1.93
CA ALA A 177 15.87 -13.78 -2.88
C ALA A 177 15.26 -13.26 -4.19
N VAL A 178 15.55 -13.94 -5.30
CA VAL A 178 15.16 -13.53 -6.67
C VAL A 178 13.64 -13.32 -6.86
N ARG A 179 12.78 -13.76 -5.94
CA ARG A 179 11.34 -13.97 -6.14
C ARG A 179 10.39 -12.89 -5.62
N GLU A 180 10.83 -11.83 -4.97
CA GLU A 180 9.89 -10.75 -4.53
C GLU A 180 9.48 -9.78 -5.65
N TYR A 181 9.97 -9.99 -6.88
CA TYR A 181 9.49 -9.31 -8.08
C TYR A 181 8.23 -9.99 -8.66
N ARG A 182 7.09 -9.87 -7.98
CA ARG A 182 5.77 -9.99 -8.63
C ARG A 182 4.76 -9.05 -7.98
N TYR A 183 4.82 -7.78 -8.34
CA TYR A 183 3.57 -7.04 -8.56
C TYR A 183 3.16 -7.29 -10.00
N SER A 184 2.10 -8.07 -10.18
CA SER A 184 1.40 -8.21 -11.46
C SER A 184 0.78 -6.86 -11.84
N SER A 185 1.57 -5.97 -12.43
CA SER A 185 1.08 -4.94 -13.33
C SER A 185 0.80 -5.57 -14.69
N GLY A 186 -0.18 -6.48 -14.71
CA GLY A 186 -0.71 -7.11 -15.92
C GLY A 186 -1.90 -6.32 -16.44
N SER A 187 -1.66 -5.08 -16.88
CA SER A 187 -2.55 -4.42 -17.82
C SER A 187 -2.14 -4.87 -19.22
N SER A 188 -2.86 -5.85 -19.76
CA SER A 188 -2.86 -6.09 -21.20
C SER A 188 -4.30 -6.22 -21.66
N SER A 189 -4.87 -5.08 -22.01
CA SER A 189 -5.88 -4.97 -23.04
C SER A 189 -5.35 -5.56 -24.35
N SER A 190 -6.01 -6.58 -24.86
CA SER A 190 -6.05 -6.85 -26.30
C SER A 190 -7.36 -7.57 -26.61
N SER A 191 -8.14 -6.91 -27.45
CA SER A 191 -9.31 -7.40 -28.14
C SER A 191 -8.91 -8.25 -29.35
N SER A 192 -9.84 -9.11 -29.79
CA SER A 192 -10.15 -9.53 -31.16
C SER A 192 -10.29 -11.04 -31.39
N SER A 193 -11.49 -11.34 -31.85
CA SER A 193 -12.10 -12.54 -32.44
C SER A 193 -11.26 -13.22 -33.55
N SER A 194 -11.41 -14.54 -33.71
CA SER A 194 -11.76 -15.22 -34.99
C SER A 194 -11.78 -16.74 -34.83
N THR A 195 -12.71 -17.40 -35.52
CA THR A 195 -13.00 -18.84 -35.68
C THR A 195 -11.82 -19.64 -36.27
N SER A 196 -11.73 -21.00 -36.21
CA SER A 196 -12.59 -21.99 -36.90
C SER A 196 -12.38 -23.46 -36.43
N ASP A 197 -13.45 -24.26 -36.58
CA ASP A 197 -13.62 -25.70 -36.86
C ASP A 197 -12.49 -26.74 -36.66
N GLU A 198 -12.84 -27.85 -35.98
CA GLU A 198 -12.78 -29.27 -36.45
C GLU A 198 -13.15 -30.21 -35.26
N CYS A 199 -14.28 -30.92 -35.27
CA CYS A 199 -14.56 -32.23 -35.89
C CYS A 199 -13.83 -33.41 -35.23
N CYS A 200 -14.51 -34.12 -34.33
CA CYS A 200 -14.17 -35.49 -33.94
C CYS A 200 -15.43 -36.37 -34.07
N HIS A 201 -15.49 -37.12 -35.17
CA HIS A 201 -16.25 -38.35 -35.29
C HIS A 201 -15.27 -39.52 -35.11
N GLN A 202 -15.47 -40.31 -34.05
CA GLN A 202 -15.55 -41.78 -34.10
C GLN A 202 -16.12 -42.28 -32.77
#